data_AF-A0A842YEJ4-F1
#
_entry.id   AF-A0A842YEJ4-F1
#
_cell.length_a   1.000
_cell.length_b   1.000
_cell.length_c   1.000
_cell.angle_alpha   90.00
_cell.angle_beta   90.00
_cell.angle_gamma   90.00
#
_symmetry.space_group_name_H-M   'P 1'
#
loop_
_entity.id
_entity.type
_entity.pdbx_description
1 polymer ?
#
loop_
_entity_poly.entity_id
_entity_poly.type
_entity_poly.pdbx_seq_one_letter_code
_entity_poly.pdbx_strand_id
1 'polypeptide(L)'
;SSTHYITSVRFQAYSPTGATGLIQVAFDNVVLTDESYSAWIGNGDFETGVESPWLHQVSDRAYIEQSMDSTLGSYSLNMSIPVVTSGSGYAILTERFDYPGGYLASSMGETIFELDWKYNDTPSAGDTQNSYLLLRFRNQTAYYDMYLFFGTHNDVLPGFNSTFSKFFKIPGFGVRDTRQHLSLDIYEYMTYAGYTDTSLYEIRLYAENSAIGATVDALFDDFRLITYPLGDPGFEADWYSDSATPFAGWVRWNGETGVISRTTDSLLGTFACNLTVAGVDFASVYRNTYIPVHPSDLTNFSWRLDDMGVGTAHADVEFRFSDGNILNYILGSGVGYGPTNNTNYKYVFADSFNTTGQWKQFAVNLTADVEEAFGLSS
;
A
#
# COMPACT_ATOMS: atom_id res chain seq x y z
N SER A 1 -4.09 7.58 -19.67
CA SER A 1 -3.98 6.50 -18.68
C SER A 1 -2.51 6.28 -18.45
N SER A 2 -2.00 6.59 -17.26
CA SER A 2 -0.59 6.37 -16.95
C SER A 2 -0.32 4.86 -16.99
N THR A 3 0.59 4.44 -17.85
CA THR A 3 1.01 3.03 -17.98
C THR A 3 2.19 2.66 -17.08
N HIS A 4 2.64 3.62 -16.25
CA HIS A 4 3.84 3.49 -15.43
C HIS A 4 3.48 3.69 -13.96
N TYR A 5 3.91 2.74 -13.13
CA TYR A 5 3.74 2.77 -11.69
C TYR A 5 5.09 2.69 -11.01
N ILE A 6 5.28 3.45 -9.93
CA ILE A 6 6.37 3.23 -8.99
C ILE A 6 5.99 2.00 -8.17
N THR A 7 6.81 0.95 -8.28
CA THR A 7 6.59 -0.35 -7.62
C THR A 7 7.34 -0.48 -6.29
N SER A 8 8.40 0.30 -6.10
CA SER A 8 9.09 0.38 -4.81
C SER A 8 9.97 1.63 -4.69
N VAL A 9 10.14 2.09 -3.47
CA VAL A 9 11.14 3.10 -3.07
C VAL A 9 12.16 2.44 -2.15
N ARG A 10 13.44 2.74 -2.34
CA ARG A 10 14.53 2.16 -1.54
C ARG A 10 15.55 3.23 -1.15
N PHE A 11 16.02 3.15 0.10
CA PHE A 11 17.14 3.94 0.62
C PHE A 11 18.36 3.05 0.76
N GLN A 12 19.52 3.60 0.40
CA GLN A 12 20.74 2.83 0.28
C GLN A 12 21.93 3.63 0.85
N ALA A 13 22.80 2.92 1.56
CA ALA A 13 24.12 3.37 1.94
C ALA A 13 25.11 2.22 1.76
N TYR A 14 26.15 2.43 0.95
CA TYR A 14 27.14 1.41 0.60
C TYR A 14 28.54 1.87 0.90
N SER A 15 29.31 1.07 1.65
CA SER A 15 30.73 1.30 1.92
C SER A 15 31.59 0.16 1.36
N PRO A 16 32.65 0.45 0.58
CA PRO A 16 33.46 -0.56 -0.09
C PRO A 16 34.55 -1.17 0.80
N THR A 17 35.12 -2.27 0.32
CA THR A 17 36.28 -2.92 0.92
C THR A 17 37.46 -1.96 1.11
N GLY A 18 37.97 -1.89 2.33
CA GLY A 18 39.12 -1.04 2.68
C GLY A 18 38.77 0.42 2.94
N ALA A 19 37.49 0.79 2.95
CA ALA A 19 37.07 2.10 3.43
C ALA A 19 37.37 2.24 4.93
N THR A 20 38.04 3.32 5.30
CA THR A 20 38.37 3.66 6.70
C THR A 20 37.40 4.69 7.30
N GLY A 21 36.46 5.21 6.51
CA GLY A 21 35.47 6.22 6.90
C GLY A 21 34.07 5.64 7.05
N LEU A 22 33.22 6.36 7.77
CA LEU A 22 31.80 6.07 7.96
C LEU A 22 31.01 6.60 6.76
N ILE A 23 29.92 5.95 6.38
CA ILE A 23 28.84 6.63 5.66
C ILE A 23 27.65 6.64 6.58
N GLN A 24 27.13 7.84 6.81
CA GLN A 24 25.95 8.03 7.63
C GLN A 24 24.98 8.96 6.92
N VAL A 25 23.77 8.45 6.69
CA VAL A 25 22.68 9.20 6.06
C VAL A 25 21.38 8.95 6.82
N ALA A 26 20.66 10.02 7.10
CA ALA A 26 19.30 9.98 7.63
C ALA A 26 18.29 10.40 6.55
N PHE A 27 17.11 9.80 6.59
CA PHE A 27 15.98 10.04 5.70
C PHE A 27 14.72 10.33 6.51
N ASP A 28 13.93 11.28 6.06
CA ASP A 28 12.69 11.70 6.70
C ASP A 28 11.71 12.27 5.67
N ASN A 29 10.43 12.33 6.02
CA ASN A 29 9.33 12.88 5.25
C ASN A 29 9.36 12.45 3.78
N VAL A 30 9.30 11.13 3.54
CA VAL A 30 9.41 10.58 2.20
C VAL A 30 8.03 10.58 1.53
N VAL A 31 7.75 11.63 0.77
CA VAL A 31 6.48 11.86 0.10
C VAL A 31 6.70 11.83 -1.41
N LEU A 32 5.81 11.18 -2.16
CA LEU A 32 5.95 11.05 -3.62
C LEU A 32 5.15 12.10 -4.43
N THR A 33 4.19 12.80 -3.79
CA THR A 33 3.39 13.93 -4.31
C THR A 33 3.09 14.95 -3.22
N ASP A 34 2.59 16.13 -3.59
CA ASP A 34 1.97 17.09 -2.67
C ASP A 34 0.48 16.80 -2.33
N GLU A 35 -0.06 15.67 -2.80
CA GLU A 35 -1.46 15.23 -2.61
C GLU A 35 -1.53 13.75 -2.13
N SER A 36 -2.74 13.22 -1.88
CA SER A 36 -2.92 11.80 -1.56
C SER A 36 -2.87 10.94 -2.83
N TYR A 37 -2.24 9.76 -2.76
CA TYR A 37 -2.23 8.82 -3.88
C TYR A 37 -3.31 7.79 -3.72
N SER A 38 -4.00 7.43 -4.80
CA SER A 38 -4.62 6.10 -4.89
C SER A 38 -3.50 5.08 -5.13
N ALA A 39 -3.08 4.37 -4.07
CA ALA A 39 -2.36 3.13 -4.25
C ALA A 39 -3.27 2.20 -5.07
N TRP A 40 -2.82 1.87 -6.28
CA TRP A 40 -3.58 1.01 -7.16
C TRP A 40 -3.48 -0.41 -6.62
N ILE A 41 -4.60 -0.95 -6.14
CA ILE A 41 -4.68 -2.41 -6.02
C ILE A 41 -4.82 -2.93 -7.44
N GLY A 42 -3.91 -3.80 -7.87
CA GLY A 42 -3.92 -4.28 -9.24
C GLY A 42 -5.29 -4.86 -9.62
N ASN A 43 -5.80 -4.44 -10.78
CA ASN A 43 -7.15 -4.75 -11.27
C ASN A 43 -8.30 -4.41 -10.29
N GLY A 44 -8.17 -3.35 -9.48
CA GLY A 44 -9.24 -2.87 -8.58
C GLY A 44 -10.42 -2.20 -9.31
N ASP A 45 -10.22 -1.76 -10.56
CA ASP A 45 -11.28 -1.33 -11.49
C ASP A 45 -11.91 -2.50 -12.26
N PHE A 46 -11.38 -3.71 -12.12
CA PHE A 46 -11.89 -4.95 -12.71
C PHE A 46 -11.99 -4.99 -14.25
N GLU A 47 -11.25 -4.14 -14.96
CA GLU A 47 -11.28 -4.07 -16.43
C GLU A 47 -10.47 -5.18 -17.12
N THR A 48 -9.46 -5.77 -16.46
CA THR A 48 -8.45 -6.60 -17.15
C THR A 48 -8.77 -8.09 -17.25
N GLY A 49 -9.89 -8.56 -16.70
CA GLY A 49 -10.55 -9.86 -16.97
C GLY A 49 -9.79 -11.18 -16.73
N VAL A 50 -8.45 -11.22 -16.73
CA VAL A 50 -7.67 -12.47 -16.85
C VAL A 50 -6.40 -12.51 -15.98
N GLU A 51 -5.97 -11.39 -15.42
CA GLU A 51 -4.78 -11.31 -14.54
C GLU A 51 -5.09 -10.66 -13.19
N SER A 52 -6.22 -11.02 -12.57
CA SER A 52 -6.54 -10.48 -11.24
C SER A 52 -5.45 -10.89 -10.24
N PRO A 53 -4.68 -9.95 -9.65
CA PRO A 53 -3.68 -10.27 -8.63
C PRO A 53 -4.32 -10.78 -7.33
N TRP A 54 -5.64 -10.71 -7.22
CA TRP A 54 -6.39 -11.10 -6.05
C TRP A 54 -6.55 -12.63 -5.99
N LEU A 55 -6.33 -13.18 -4.81
CA LEU A 55 -6.65 -14.58 -4.51
C LEU A 55 -8.17 -14.76 -4.52
N HIS A 56 -8.66 -15.82 -5.15
CA HIS A 56 -10.10 -16.11 -5.17
C HIS A 56 -10.41 -17.51 -4.65
N GLN A 57 -11.59 -17.64 -4.06
CA GLN A 57 -12.20 -18.92 -3.71
C GLN A 57 -13.68 -18.85 -4.01
N VAL A 58 -14.19 -19.81 -4.78
CA VAL A 58 -15.58 -19.86 -5.20
C VAL A 58 -16.09 -21.27 -5.03
N SER A 59 -17.32 -21.43 -4.54
CA SER A 59 -17.96 -22.74 -4.51
C SER A 59 -18.61 -23.05 -5.86
N ASP A 60 -18.96 -24.31 -6.10
CA ASP A 60 -19.63 -24.76 -7.34
C ASP A 60 -20.99 -24.06 -7.62
N ARG A 61 -21.51 -23.31 -6.63
CA ARG A 61 -22.80 -22.62 -6.68
C ARG A 61 -22.65 -21.11 -6.70
N ALA A 62 -21.46 -20.58 -6.97
CA ALA A 62 -21.21 -19.16 -7.09
C ALA A 62 -20.37 -18.93 -8.34
N TYR A 63 -20.29 -17.69 -8.79
CA TYR A 63 -19.39 -17.32 -9.86
C TYR A 63 -18.69 -15.99 -9.55
N ILE A 64 -17.48 -15.89 -10.08
CA ILE A 64 -16.64 -14.69 -10.08
C ILE A 64 -16.36 -14.40 -11.54
N GLU A 65 -16.98 -13.36 -12.09
CA GLU A 65 -16.86 -12.99 -13.51
C GLU A 65 -16.97 -11.47 -13.70
N GLN A 66 -16.72 -11.01 -14.93
CA GLN A 66 -16.96 -9.61 -15.30
C GLN A 66 -18.45 -9.38 -15.61
N SER A 67 -18.97 -8.25 -15.15
CA SER A 67 -20.31 -7.74 -15.46
C SER A 67 -20.19 -6.45 -16.27
N MET A 68 -21.10 -6.21 -17.22
CA MET A 68 -21.18 -4.92 -17.95
C MET A 68 -22.06 -3.88 -17.23
N ASP A 69 -22.73 -4.26 -16.14
CA ASP A 69 -23.23 -3.28 -15.18
C ASP A 69 -21.97 -2.78 -14.46
N SER A 70 -21.53 -1.54 -14.74
CA SER A 70 -20.32 -0.91 -14.19
C SER A 70 -20.58 0.59 -13.93
N THR A 71 -19.79 1.20 -13.05
CA THR A 71 -19.80 2.65 -12.76
C THR A 71 -18.65 3.37 -13.45
N LEU A 72 -17.53 2.67 -13.64
CA LEU A 72 -16.39 3.13 -14.42
C LEU A 72 -16.09 2.11 -15.52
N GLY A 73 -15.41 2.55 -16.60
CA GLY A 73 -14.96 1.65 -17.65
C GLY A 73 -16.07 0.83 -18.33
N SER A 74 -15.77 -0.42 -18.66
CA SER A 74 -16.68 -1.36 -19.35
C SER A 74 -17.14 -2.52 -18.47
N TYR A 75 -16.44 -2.79 -17.37
CA TYR A 75 -16.65 -3.98 -16.57
C TYR A 75 -16.60 -3.70 -15.07
N SER A 76 -17.40 -4.43 -14.31
CA SER A 76 -17.29 -4.55 -12.87
C SER A 76 -17.06 -6.00 -12.47
N LEU A 77 -16.62 -6.23 -11.24
CA LEU A 77 -16.59 -7.56 -10.63
C LEU A 77 -18.01 -8.01 -10.28
N ASN A 78 -18.33 -9.26 -10.60
CA ASN A 78 -19.57 -9.94 -10.21
C ASN A 78 -19.25 -11.13 -9.29
N MET A 79 -19.80 -11.11 -8.08
CA MET A 79 -19.67 -12.17 -7.06
C MET A 79 -21.04 -12.70 -6.66
N SER A 80 -21.81 -13.19 -7.62
CA SER A 80 -23.20 -13.59 -7.41
C SER A 80 -23.37 -15.10 -7.18
N ILE A 81 -24.43 -15.42 -6.44
CA ILE A 81 -24.84 -16.77 -6.06
C ILE A 81 -26.28 -16.94 -6.54
N PRO A 82 -26.51 -17.74 -7.61
CA PRO A 82 -27.84 -18.01 -8.13
C PRO A 82 -28.68 -18.81 -7.14
N VAL A 83 -29.93 -19.11 -7.55
CA VAL A 83 -30.93 -19.75 -6.67
C VAL A 83 -30.37 -21.03 -6.05
N VAL A 84 -30.25 -21.02 -4.72
CA VAL A 84 -29.76 -22.19 -3.98
C VAL A 84 -30.88 -23.23 -3.87
N THR A 85 -30.62 -24.44 -4.35
CA THR A 85 -31.56 -25.58 -4.27
C THR A 85 -31.22 -26.57 -3.15
N SER A 86 -29.99 -26.55 -2.64
CA SER A 86 -29.49 -27.31 -1.50
C SER A 86 -28.08 -26.84 -1.10
N GLY A 87 -27.63 -27.03 0.14
CA GLY A 87 -26.27 -26.63 0.56
C GLY A 87 -26.07 -25.11 0.59
N SER A 88 -24.83 -24.65 0.37
CA SER A 88 -24.46 -23.23 0.38
C SER A 88 -23.59 -22.83 -0.82
N GLY A 89 -23.70 -21.56 -1.21
CA GLY A 89 -22.86 -20.88 -2.19
C GLY A 89 -22.02 -19.80 -1.52
N TYR A 90 -20.76 -19.63 -1.96
CA TYR A 90 -19.93 -18.52 -1.54
C TYR A 90 -18.95 -18.10 -2.64
N ALA A 91 -18.64 -16.82 -2.69
CA ALA A 91 -17.59 -16.23 -3.50
C ALA A 91 -16.72 -15.35 -2.62
N ILE A 92 -15.41 -15.47 -2.77
CA ILE A 92 -14.40 -14.75 -1.99
C ILE A 92 -13.36 -14.20 -2.95
N LEU A 93 -13.07 -12.91 -2.84
CA LEU A 93 -11.93 -12.27 -3.49
C LEU A 93 -11.09 -11.60 -2.40
N THR A 94 -9.79 -11.88 -2.37
CA THR A 94 -8.89 -11.50 -1.28
C THR A 94 -7.60 -10.90 -1.81
N GLU A 95 -7.24 -9.73 -1.29
CA GLU A 95 -5.92 -9.13 -1.45
C GLU A 95 -5.20 -9.16 -0.10
N ARG A 96 -3.91 -9.52 -0.10
CA ARG A 96 -3.09 -9.58 1.11
C ARG A 96 -1.87 -8.69 0.97
N PHE A 97 -1.56 -8.01 2.06
CA PHE A 97 -0.35 -7.21 2.19
C PHE A 97 0.65 -7.91 3.09
N ASP A 98 1.93 -7.63 2.86
CA ASP A 98 3.00 -8.09 3.73
C ASP A 98 2.81 -7.54 5.15
N TYR A 99 3.23 -8.30 6.16
CA TYR A 99 3.20 -7.86 7.55
C TYR A 99 4.62 -7.66 8.09
N PRO A 100 4.89 -6.54 8.79
CA PRO A 100 4.03 -5.37 9.06
C PRO A 100 4.07 -4.33 7.91
N GLY A 101 4.38 -4.77 6.69
CA GLY A 101 4.54 -3.94 5.49
C GLY A 101 3.24 -3.34 4.91
N GLY A 102 2.10 -3.62 5.54
CA GLY A 102 0.79 -3.14 5.12
C GLY A 102 0.62 -1.63 5.18
N TYR A 103 -0.61 -1.18 4.98
CA TYR A 103 -0.98 0.23 5.08
C TYR A 103 -1.33 0.60 6.52
N LEU A 104 -0.82 1.74 6.97
CA LEU A 104 -1.08 2.29 8.29
C LEU A 104 -2.16 3.36 8.19
N ALA A 105 -2.95 3.50 9.25
CA ALA A 105 -3.87 4.60 9.43
C ALA A 105 -3.64 5.14 10.83
N SER A 106 -2.62 5.99 10.98
CA SER A 106 -2.21 6.55 12.27
C SER A 106 -2.84 7.92 12.54
N SER A 107 -3.31 8.59 11.50
CA SER A 107 -4.12 9.80 11.60
C SER A 107 -5.21 9.88 10.52
N MET A 108 -6.14 10.82 10.71
CA MET A 108 -7.27 11.06 9.80
C MET A 108 -6.78 11.49 8.41
N GLY A 109 -7.36 10.92 7.37
CA GLY A 109 -7.03 11.18 5.97
C GLY A 109 -5.81 10.43 5.44
N GLU A 110 -5.09 9.66 6.29
CA GLU A 110 -3.89 8.94 5.85
C GLU A 110 -4.20 7.71 5.01
N THR A 111 -5.30 7.00 5.28
CA THR A 111 -5.72 5.86 4.47
C THR A 111 -7.23 5.88 4.30
N ILE A 112 -7.67 6.16 3.09
CA ILE A 112 -9.06 6.20 2.66
C ILE A 112 -9.30 5.03 1.70
N PHE A 113 -10.42 4.37 1.87
CA PHE A 113 -10.89 3.31 1.00
C PHE A 113 -12.05 3.82 0.16
N GLU A 114 -12.02 3.57 -1.15
CA GLU A 114 -13.12 3.86 -2.06
C GLU A 114 -13.58 2.60 -2.79
N LEU A 115 -14.90 2.46 -2.96
CA LEU A 115 -15.53 1.33 -3.66
C LEU A 115 -16.92 1.70 -4.14
N ASP A 116 -17.20 1.42 -5.40
CA ASP A 116 -18.55 1.36 -5.91
C ASP A 116 -19.11 -0.06 -5.78
N TRP A 117 -20.36 -0.16 -5.34
CA TRP A 117 -20.96 -1.47 -5.08
C TRP A 117 -22.46 -1.48 -5.38
N LYS A 118 -22.98 -2.69 -5.63
CA LYS A 118 -24.41 -2.95 -5.76
C LYS A 118 -24.71 -4.30 -5.14
N TYR A 119 -25.66 -4.31 -4.21
CA TYR A 119 -26.15 -5.53 -3.56
C TYR A 119 -27.59 -5.78 -3.98
N ASN A 120 -27.95 -7.02 -4.23
CA ASN A 120 -29.32 -7.45 -4.37
C ASN A 120 -29.48 -8.85 -3.80
N ASP A 121 -30.66 -9.16 -3.28
CA ASP A 121 -30.95 -10.48 -2.76
C ASP A 121 -32.46 -10.75 -2.85
N THR A 122 -32.85 -12.00 -2.92
CA THR A 122 -34.29 -12.36 -2.83
C THR A 122 -34.65 -12.64 -1.37
N PRO A 123 -35.78 -12.11 -0.86
CA PRO A 123 -36.21 -12.38 0.50
C PRO A 123 -36.28 -13.88 0.80
N SER A 124 -35.73 -14.29 1.94
CA SER A 124 -35.72 -15.68 2.38
C SER A 124 -35.86 -15.78 3.90
N ALA A 125 -36.12 -17.00 4.40
CA ALA A 125 -36.16 -17.29 5.83
C ALA A 125 -34.85 -17.89 6.35
N GLY A 126 -33.78 -17.91 5.54
CA GLY A 126 -32.51 -18.54 5.88
C GLY A 126 -31.53 -17.57 6.55
N ASP A 127 -30.73 -18.09 7.48
CA ASP A 127 -29.87 -17.27 8.35
C ASP A 127 -28.59 -16.74 7.68
N THR A 128 -28.13 -17.33 6.57
CA THR A 128 -26.91 -16.87 5.87
C THR A 128 -27.17 -16.50 4.42
N GLN A 129 -27.36 -15.20 4.20
CA GLN A 129 -27.52 -14.56 2.91
C GLN A 129 -27.04 -13.11 3.08
N ASN A 130 -25.82 -12.83 2.62
CA ASN A 130 -25.17 -11.54 2.83
C ASN A 130 -24.01 -11.30 1.86
N SER A 131 -23.58 -10.04 1.80
CA SER A 131 -22.28 -9.67 1.25
C SER A 131 -21.62 -8.60 2.13
N TYR A 132 -20.31 -8.67 2.26
CA TYR A 132 -19.51 -7.73 3.05
C TYR A 132 -18.11 -7.53 2.48
N LEU A 133 -17.51 -6.43 2.88
CA LEU A 133 -16.09 -6.16 2.81
C LEU A 133 -15.47 -6.44 4.19
N LEU A 134 -14.43 -7.24 4.25
CA LEU A 134 -13.62 -7.46 5.43
C LEU A 134 -12.30 -6.70 5.28
N LEU A 135 -12.02 -5.84 6.26
CA LEU A 135 -10.70 -5.26 6.48
C LEU A 135 -10.10 -5.96 7.70
N ARG A 136 -9.00 -6.68 7.49
CA ARG A 136 -8.27 -7.37 8.57
C ARG A 136 -6.98 -6.62 8.86
N PHE A 137 -6.82 -6.26 10.12
CA PHE A 137 -5.66 -5.60 10.67
C PHE A 137 -4.86 -6.58 11.51
N ARG A 138 -3.56 -6.33 11.63
CA ARG A 138 -2.66 -7.17 12.41
C ARG A 138 -1.68 -6.33 13.22
N ASN A 139 -1.45 -6.73 14.46
CA ASN A 139 -0.30 -6.30 15.27
C ASN A 139 0.55 -7.52 15.68
N GLN A 140 1.53 -7.31 16.57
CA GLN A 140 2.48 -8.36 16.96
C GLN A 140 1.81 -9.59 17.61
N THR A 141 0.61 -9.43 18.16
CA THR A 141 -0.02 -10.42 19.05
C THR A 141 -1.35 -10.95 18.55
N ALA A 142 -2.04 -10.22 17.67
CA ALA A 142 -3.40 -10.56 17.26
C ALA A 142 -3.77 -10.05 15.85
N TYR A 143 -4.87 -10.63 15.36
CA TYR A 143 -5.61 -10.14 14.20
C TYR A 143 -6.90 -9.47 14.67
N TYR A 144 -7.32 -8.46 13.93
CA TYR A 144 -8.51 -7.67 14.20
C TYR A 144 -9.32 -7.50 12.92
N ASP A 145 -10.59 -7.86 12.95
CA ASP A 145 -11.45 -7.93 11.77
C ASP A 145 -12.53 -6.86 11.81
N MET A 146 -12.66 -6.06 10.75
CA MET A 146 -13.79 -5.17 10.54
C MET A 146 -14.63 -5.67 9.37
N TYR A 147 -15.85 -6.11 9.66
CA TYR A 147 -16.83 -6.55 8.67
C TYR A 147 -17.78 -5.40 8.35
N LEU A 148 -17.68 -4.89 7.13
CA LEU A 148 -18.45 -3.79 6.56
C LEU A 148 -19.51 -4.39 5.63
N PHE A 149 -20.75 -4.54 6.12
CA PHE A 149 -21.80 -5.23 5.37
C PHE A 149 -22.47 -4.33 4.35
N PHE A 150 -22.67 -4.86 3.14
CA PHE A 150 -23.44 -4.24 2.06
C PHE A 150 -24.96 -4.52 2.22
N GLY A 151 -25.30 -5.73 2.69
CA GLY A 151 -26.69 -6.12 2.93
C GLY A 151 -26.82 -7.53 3.51
N THR A 152 -28.00 -7.83 4.03
CA THR A 152 -28.42 -9.15 4.50
C THR A 152 -29.89 -9.38 4.21
N HIS A 153 -30.36 -10.63 4.19
CA HIS A 153 -31.76 -10.98 3.87
C HIS A 153 -32.84 -10.25 4.68
N ASN A 154 -32.53 -9.87 5.91
CA ASN A 154 -33.47 -9.23 6.84
C ASN A 154 -33.00 -7.85 7.31
N ASP A 155 -31.95 -7.31 6.70
CA ASP A 155 -31.33 -6.03 7.07
C ASP A 155 -30.87 -5.96 8.55
N VAL A 156 -30.55 -7.12 9.12
CA VAL A 156 -29.92 -7.26 10.45
C VAL A 156 -28.49 -7.78 10.29
N LEU A 157 -27.54 -7.20 11.05
CA LEU A 157 -26.15 -7.64 11.02
C LEU A 157 -26.01 -9.05 11.62
N PRO A 158 -25.23 -9.95 10.97
CA PRO A 158 -24.98 -11.27 11.51
C PRO A 158 -23.78 -11.18 12.46
N GLY A 159 -24.03 -11.17 13.76
CA GLY A 159 -22.98 -11.22 14.79
C GLY A 159 -23.02 -10.08 15.80
N PHE A 160 -22.01 -10.06 16.68
CA PHE A 160 -21.88 -9.09 17.76
C PHE A 160 -20.45 -8.58 17.84
N ASN A 161 -20.30 -7.29 18.15
CA ASN A 161 -18.99 -6.68 18.33
C ASN A 161 -18.25 -7.32 19.51
N SER A 162 -16.97 -7.63 19.29
CA SER A 162 -16.03 -8.14 20.29
C SER A 162 -14.76 -7.30 20.29
N THR A 163 -13.75 -7.72 21.05
CA THR A 163 -12.42 -7.10 21.02
C THR A 163 -11.72 -7.30 19.67
N PHE A 164 -11.89 -8.46 19.03
CA PHE A 164 -11.16 -8.81 17.80
C PHE A 164 -11.99 -8.71 16.53
N SER A 165 -13.29 -8.44 16.64
CA SER A 165 -14.17 -8.35 15.47
C SER A 165 -15.22 -7.28 15.66
N LYS A 166 -15.38 -6.39 14.68
CA LYS A 166 -16.45 -5.39 14.62
C LYS A 166 -17.30 -5.60 13.37
N PHE A 167 -18.59 -5.34 13.50
CA PHE A 167 -19.59 -5.50 12.46
C PHE A 167 -20.28 -4.15 12.26
N PHE A 168 -20.26 -3.64 11.03
CA PHE A 168 -20.81 -2.34 10.68
C PHE A 168 -21.82 -2.45 9.54
N LYS A 169 -22.86 -1.63 9.62
CA LYS A 169 -23.67 -1.25 8.46
C LYS A 169 -22.97 -0.06 7.81
N ILE A 170 -22.62 -0.17 6.54
CA ILE A 170 -22.09 0.98 5.80
C ILE A 170 -23.25 1.85 5.27
N PRO A 171 -22.99 3.10 4.85
CA PRO A 171 -23.97 3.89 4.10
C PRO A 171 -24.52 3.11 2.91
N GLY A 172 -25.85 3.06 2.75
CA GLY A 172 -26.52 2.27 1.72
C GLY A 172 -26.85 0.83 2.11
N PHE A 173 -26.45 0.35 3.29
CA PHE A 173 -26.74 -1.01 3.77
C PHE A 173 -28.21 -1.41 3.58
N GLY A 174 -28.46 -2.55 2.94
CA GLY A 174 -29.80 -3.11 2.69
C GLY A 174 -30.58 -2.45 1.54
N VAL A 175 -30.02 -1.41 0.91
CA VAL A 175 -30.59 -0.86 -0.33
C VAL A 175 -30.25 -1.80 -1.48
N ARG A 176 -31.29 -2.43 -2.03
CA ARG A 176 -31.17 -3.46 -3.07
C ARG A 176 -31.18 -2.86 -4.48
N ASP A 177 -30.50 -3.53 -5.40
CA ASP A 177 -30.49 -3.27 -6.84
C ASP A 177 -30.18 -1.81 -7.22
N THR A 178 -29.35 -1.14 -6.42
CA THR A 178 -28.93 0.26 -6.65
C THR A 178 -27.43 0.37 -6.50
N ARG A 179 -26.75 1.06 -7.43
CA ARG A 179 -25.34 1.42 -7.31
C ARG A 179 -25.15 2.42 -6.18
N GLN A 180 -24.18 2.15 -5.32
CA GLN A 180 -23.79 2.95 -4.17
C GLN A 180 -22.29 3.22 -4.25
N HIS A 181 -21.87 4.36 -3.73
CA HIS A 181 -20.47 4.70 -3.57
C HIS A 181 -20.13 4.71 -2.08
N LEU A 182 -18.97 4.15 -1.73
CA LEU A 182 -18.43 4.10 -0.39
C LEU A 182 -17.07 4.79 -0.35
N SER A 183 -16.91 5.77 0.54
CA SER A 183 -15.62 6.37 0.89
C SER A 183 -15.45 6.28 2.41
N LEU A 184 -14.35 5.67 2.86
CA LEU A 184 -14.12 5.30 4.26
C LEU A 184 -12.73 5.72 4.70
N ASP A 185 -12.65 6.59 5.70
CA ASP A 185 -11.39 6.82 6.41
C ASP A 185 -11.13 5.67 7.41
N ILE A 186 -10.07 4.90 7.16
CA ILE A 186 -9.74 3.73 7.98
C ILE A 186 -9.41 4.14 9.43
N TYR A 187 -8.80 5.30 9.65
CA TYR A 187 -8.44 5.77 10.98
C TYR A 187 -9.68 5.98 11.86
N GLU A 188 -10.77 6.52 11.31
CA GLU A 188 -12.03 6.72 12.06
C GLU A 188 -12.60 5.38 12.55
N TYR A 189 -12.64 4.38 11.67
CA TYR A 189 -13.18 3.07 11.99
C TYR A 189 -12.28 2.29 12.94
N MET A 190 -10.96 2.37 12.79
CA MET A 190 -10.00 1.80 13.74
C MET A 190 -10.14 2.44 15.12
N THR A 191 -10.28 3.77 15.18
CA THR A 191 -10.50 4.50 16.44
C THR A 191 -11.80 4.08 17.11
N TYR A 192 -12.90 3.98 16.36
CA TYR A 192 -14.18 3.46 16.89
C TYR A 192 -14.05 2.01 17.37
N ALA A 193 -13.32 1.18 16.63
CA ALA A 193 -13.10 -0.22 16.94
C ALA A 193 -12.18 -0.42 18.16
N GLY A 194 -11.38 0.58 18.52
CA GLY A 194 -10.33 0.51 19.52
C GLY A 194 -9.11 -0.28 19.04
N TYR A 195 -8.85 -0.27 17.73
CA TYR A 195 -7.70 -0.94 17.12
C TYR A 195 -6.53 0.03 17.08
N THR A 196 -5.50 -0.23 17.87
CA THR A 196 -4.26 0.56 17.92
C THR A 196 -3.08 -0.29 17.50
N ASP A 197 -2.02 0.36 17.00
CA ASP A 197 -0.75 -0.29 16.69
C ASP A 197 -0.89 -1.45 15.70
N THR A 198 -1.73 -1.25 14.68
CA THR A 198 -1.99 -2.25 13.66
C THR A 198 -1.64 -1.73 12.27
N SER A 199 -1.46 -2.68 11.35
CA SER A 199 -1.39 -2.42 9.91
C SER A 199 -2.49 -3.20 9.20
N LEU A 200 -3.00 -2.67 8.09
CA LEU A 200 -3.91 -3.40 7.19
C LEU A 200 -3.17 -4.59 6.59
N TYR A 201 -3.69 -5.79 6.82
CA TYR A 201 -3.06 -7.05 6.42
C TYR A 201 -3.81 -7.74 5.27
N GLU A 202 -5.13 -7.67 5.28
CA GLU A 202 -5.96 -8.33 4.26
C GLU A 202 -7.21 -7.51 3.98
N ILE A 203 -7.56 -7.43 2.70
CA ILE A 203 -8.84 -6.94 2.20
C ILE A 203 -9.57 -8.13 1.58
N ARG A 204 -10.84 -8.29 1.90
CA ARG A 204 -11.65 -9.38 1.34
C ARG A 204 -13.05 -8.91 0.99
N LEU A 205 -13.43 -9.09 -0.27
CA LEU A 205 -14.82 -9.06 -0.70
C LEU A 205 -15.42 -10.46 -0.54
N TYR A 206 -16.63 -10.54 0.00
CA TYR A 206 -17.28 -11.81 0.30
C TYR A 206 -18.77 -11.74 -0.02
N ALA A 207 -19.30 -12.80 -0.61
CA ALA A 207 -20.72 -13.05 -0.77
C ALA A 207 -21.03 -14.49 -0.37
N GLU A 208 -22.14 -14.71 0.33
CA GLU A 208 -22.61 -16.04 0.72
C GLU A 208 -24.13 -16.13 0.70
N ASN A 209 -24.62 -17.32 0.37
CA ASN A 209 -26.02 -17.69 0.43
C ASN A 209 -26.19 -19.19 0.74
N SER A 210 -26.90 -19.53 1.80
CA SER A 210 -27.35 -20.89 2.11
C SER A 210 -28.88 -21.05 2.10
N ALA A 211 -29.61 -19.96 1.85
CA ALA A 211 -31.06 -19.95 1.92
C ALA A 211 -31.66 -20.59 0.66
N ILE A 212 -32.36 -21.72 0.84
CA ILE A 212 -33.00 -22.43 -0.26
C ILE A 212 -34.05 -21.54 -0.92
N GLY A 213 -34.02 -21.48 -2.25
CA GLY A 213 -34.90 -20.64 -3.06
C GLY A 213 -34.43 -19.19 -3.20
N ALA A 214 -33.30 -18.82 -2.59
CA ALA A 214 -32.81 -17.44 -2.58
C ALA A 214 -31.59 -17.24 -3.49
N THR A 215 -31.35 -15.98 -3.89
CA THR A 215 -30.15 -15.50 -4.59
C THR A 215 -29.44 -14.41 -3.78
N VAL A 216 -28.15 -14.22 -4.07
CA VAL A 216 -27.38 -13.02 -3.69
C VAL A 216 -26.66 -12.54 -4.93
N ASP A 217 -26.84 -11.28 -5.27
CA ASP A 217 -26.11 -10.62 -6.33
C ASP A 217 -25.26 -9.50 -5.73
N ALA A 218 -23.96 -9.52 -5.99
CA ALA A 218 -23.02 -8.53 -5.47
C ALA A 218 -22.07 -8.10 -6.59
N LEU A 219 -22.14 -6.82 -6.95
CA LEU A 219 -21.25 -6.21 -7.93
C LEU A 219 -20.34 -5.18 -7.25
N PHE A 220 -19.08 -5.14 -7.66
CA PHE A 220 -18.05 -4.26 -7.13
C PHE A 220 -17.29 -3.59 -8.26
N ASP A 221 -16.97 -2.32 -8.11
CA ASP A 221 -16.30 -1.52 -9.13
C ASP A 221 -15.47 -0.38 -8.50
N ASP A 222 -14.53 0.15 -9.27
CA ASP A 222 -13.66 1.28 -8.92
C ASP A 222 -13.05 1.20 -7.51
N PHE A 223 -12.54 0.03 -7.15
CA PHE A 223 -11.90 -0.18 -5.86
C PHE A 223 -10.57 0.58 -5.80
N ARG A 224 -10.41 1.46 -4.80
CA ARG A 224 -9.17 2.21 -4.59
C ARG A 224 -8.79 2.26 -3.11
N LEU A 225 -7.48 2.24 -2.86
CA LEU A 225 -6.93 2.55 -1.55
C LEU A 225 -6.13 3.85 -1.68
N ILE A 226 -6.66 4.95 -1.17
CA ILE A 226 -6.00 6.25 -1.17
C ILE A 226 -5.15 6.37 0.09
N THR A 227 -3.83 6.49 -0.03
CA THR A 227 -2.92 6.52 1.12
C THR A 227 -2.01 7.73 1.10
N TYR A 228 -1.61 8.17 2.28
CA TYR A 228 -0.42 9.00 2.44
C TYR A 228 0.78 8.18 1.92
N PRO A 229 1.59 8.73 1.00
CA PRO A 229 2.16 8.00 -0.13
C PRO A 229 2.92 6.72 0.21
N LEU A 230 3.62 6.72 1.35
CA LEU A 230 4.50 5.62 1.73
C LEU A 230 4.15 4.98 3.08
N GLY A 231 2.90 5.13 3.55
CA GLY A 231 2.36 4.44 4.74
C GLY A 231 2.94 4.91 6.08
N ASP A 232 4.25 5.02 6.20
CA ASP A 232 4.99 5.64 7.31
C ASP A 232 6.17 6.47 6.77
N PRO A 233 5.91 7.57 6.04
CA PRO A 233 6.97 8.33 5.38
C PRO A 233 7.87 9.11 6.35
N GLY A 234 7.44 9.33 7.59
CA GLY A 234 8.22 9.95 8.67
C GLY A 234 8.80 8.94 9.66
N PHE A 235 8.61 7.63 9.46
CA PHE A 235 9.12 6.58 10.37
C PHE A 235 8.59 6.68 11.81
N GLU A 236 7.39 7.26 11.97
CA GLU A 236 6.77 7.58 13.25
C GLU A 236 6.12 6.35 13.91
N ALA A 237 5.85 5.29 13.15
CA ALA A 237 5.22 4.08 13.67
C ALA A 237 6.23 3.22 14.46
N ASP A 238 6.26 3.37 15.78
CA ASP A 238 7.23 2.72 16.67
C ASP A 238 6.75 1.41 17.32
N TRP A 239 5.52 0.99 17.02
CA TRP A 239 4.91 -0.21 17.58
C TRP A 239 5.45 -1.53 17.02
N TYR A 240 6.26 -1.51 15.95
CA TYR A 240 6.91 -2.70 15.40
C TYR A 240 8.35 -2.44 14.97
N SER A 241 9.23 -3.39 15.30
CA SER A 241 10.56 -3.50 14.72
C SER A 241 11.07 -4.94 14.87
N ASP A 242 11.60 -5.52 13.80
CA ASP A 242 12.39 -6.75 13.85
C ASP A 242 13.56 -6.70 12.86
N SER A 243 14.32 -7.80 12.75
CA SER A 243 15.49 -7.86 11.88
C SER A 243 15.18 -7.84 10.38
N ALA A 244 13.95 -8.20 9.97
CA ALA A 244 13.50 -8.14 8.60
C ALA A 244 12.78 -6.81 8.27
N THR A 245 12.15 -6.20 9.28
CA THR A 245 11.30 -5.02 9.16
C THR A 245 11.65 -4.04 10.28
N PRO A 246 12.73 -3.25 10.10
CA PRO A 246 13.26 -2.37 11.15
C PRO A 246 12.29 -1.25 11.52
N PHE A 247 11.41 -0.85 10.61
CA PHE A 247 10.32 0.10 10.85
C PHE A 247 9.02 -0.49 10.31
N ALA A 248 7.89 -0.25 10.95
CA ALA A 248 6.60 -0.66 10.39
C ALA A 248 6.45 -0.07 8.98
N GLY A 249 6.01 -0.88 8.02
CA GLY A 249 5.91 -0.45 6.63
C GLY A 249 7.21 -0.41 5.80
N TRP A 250 8.38 -0.66 6.39
CA TRP A 250 9.68 -0.60 5.69
C TRP A 250 10.52 -1.86 5.92
N VAL A 251 10.79 -2.58 4.84
CA VAL A 251 11.49 -3.86 4.87
C VAL A 251 12.99 -3.65 4.67
N ARG A 252 13.80 -4.39 5.42
CA ARG A 252 15.24 -4.47 5.22
C ARG A 252 15.56 -5.24 3.94
N TRP A 253 16.35 -4.64 3.06
CA TRP A 253 16.97 -5.32 1.93
C TRP A 253 18.37 -5.85 2.28
N ASN A 254 19.20 -5.06 2.98
CA ASN A 254 20.53 -5.49 3.45
C ASN A 254 20.95 -4.69 4.70
N GLY A 255 21.99 -5.15 5.40
CA GLY A 255 22.51 -4.60 6.65
C GLY A 255 22.01 -5.37 7.87
N GLU A 256 22.55 -5.09 9.05
CA GLU A 256 22.07 -5.65 10.31
C GLU A 256 21.42 -4.58 11.19
N THR A 257 20.69 -5.02 12.22
CA THR A 257 20.14 -4.13 13.25
C THR A 257 21.28 -3.36 13.92
N GLY A 258 21.25 -2.02 13.87
CA GLY A 258 22.33 -1.14 14.33
C GLY A 258 23.03 -0.38 13.20
N VAL A 259 23.05 -0.95 12.01
CA VAL A 259 23.42 -0.26 10.76
C VAL A 259 22.18 0.47 10.20
N ILE A 260 21.01 -0.14 10.37
CA ILE A 260 19.70 0.49 10.17
C ILE A 260 19.10 0.76 11.53
N SER A 261 18.73 2.01 11.78
CA SER A 261 18.16 2.44 13.06
C SER A 261 17.20 3.61 12.92
N ARG A 262 16.34 3.78 13.92
CA ARG A 262 15.52 4.98 14.09
C ARG A 262 16.34 6.00 14.88
N THR A 263 16.34 7.25 14.43
CA THR A 263 16.97 8.38 15.15
C THR A 263 15.91 9.40 15.57
N THR A 264 16.12 10.09 16.68
CA THR A 264 15.29 11.24 17.10
C THR A 264 15.77 12.57 16.53
N ASP A 265 16.86 12.53 15.79
CA ASP A 265 17.35 13.64 15.02
C ASP A 265 16.65 13.59 13.66
N SER A 266 15.47 14.21 13.59
CA SER A 266 14.56 14.22 12.44
C SER A 266 14.35 15.65 11.92
N LEU A 267 13.82 15.77 10.70
CA LEU A 267 13.42 17.05 10.14
C LEU A 267 11.99 17.40 10.58
N LEU A 268 11.07 16.43 10.49
CA LEU A 268 9.69 16.51 10.91
C LEU A 268 9.41 15.42 11.96
N GLY A 269 8.34 15.60 12.73
CA GLY A 269 7.92 14.60 13.71
C GLY A 269 8.96 14.32 14.79
N THR A 270 9.01 13.07 15.24
CA THR A 270 9.89 12.59 16.31
C THR A 270 11.03 11.76 15.77
N PHE A 271 10.85 11.12 14.62
CA PHE A 271 11.72 10.05 14.16
C PHE A 271 12.16 10.23 12.71
N ALA A 272 13.27 9.58 12.38
CA ALA A 272 13.78 9.45 11.02
C ALA A 272 14.49 8.10 10.86
N CYS A 273 14.61 7.63 9.62
CA CYS A 273 15.42 6.46 9.28
C CYS A 273 16.89 6.88 9.20
N ASN A 274 17.78 6.16 9.87
CA ASN A 274 19.23 6.37 9.79
C ASN A 274 19.93 5.09 9.30
N LEU A 275 20.76 5.26 8.28
CA LEU A 275 21.66 4.24 7.74
C LEU A 275 23.10 4.62 8.06
N THR A 276 23.79 3.79 8.83
CA THR A 276 25.18 3.99 9.24
C THR A 276 26.01 2.76 8.88
N VAL A 277 26.81 2.83 7.82
CA VAL A 277 27.70 1.74 7.37
C VAL A 277 29.17 2.11 7.57
N ALA A 278 29.99 1.10 7.87
CA ALA A 278 31.44 1.21 7.97
C ALA A 278 32.11 -0.06 7.42
N GLY A 279 33.34 0.06 6.93
CA GLY A 279 34.05 -1.09 6.37
C GLY A 279 33.36 -1.64 5.10
N VAL A 280 33.39 -2.96 4.90
CA VAL A 280 32.69 -3.61 3.77
C VAL A 280 31.25 -3.85 4.20
N ASP A 281 30.37 -2.91 3.96
CA ASP A 281 28.99 -3.03 4.43
C ASP A 281 28.00 -2.28 3.54
N PHE A 282 26.75 -2.71 3.61
CA PHE A 282 25.67 -2.19 2.80
C PHE A 282 24.37 -2.23 3.59
N ALA A 283 23.77 -1.05 3.80
CA ALA A 283 22.49 -0.89 4.46
C ALA A 283 21.45 -0.47 3.45
N SER A 284 20.30 -1.13 3.49
CA SER A 284 19.18 -0.70 2.68
C SER A 284 17.85 -1.10 3.28
N VAL A 285 16.92 -0.16 3.23
CA VAL A 285 15.49 -0.38 3.49
C VAL A 285 14.69 -0.02 2.25
N TYR A 286 13.58 -0.70 2.04
CA TYR A 286 12.68 -0.44 0.94
C TYR A 286 11.23 -0.58 1.38
N ARG A 287 10.35 0.04 0.62
CA ARG A 287 8.91 -0.13 0.71
C ARG A 287 8.38 -0.46 -0.68
N ASN A 288 7.59 -1.53 -0.77
CA ASN A 288 6.79 -1.79 -1.95
C ASN A 288 5.61 -0.80 -1.97
N THR A 289 5.36 -0.22 -3.13
CA THR A 289 4.23 0.68 -3.36
C THR A 289 3.69 0.45 -4.77
N TYR A 290 2.52 0.95 -5.09
CA TYR A 290 1.95 0.87 -6.45
C TYR A 290 1.29 2.20 -6.76
N ILE A 291 2.16 3.18 -7.00
CA ILE A 291 1.77 4.56 -7.19
C ILE A 291 1.80 4.87 -8.69
N PRO A 292 0.68 5.31 -9.30
CA PRO A 292 0.70 5.74 -10.70
C PRO A 292 1.56 6.99 -10.85
N VAL A 293 2.37 7.04 -11.90
CA VAL A 293 3.14 8.24 -12.24
C VAL A 293 2.19 9.25 -12.92
N HIS A 294 1.98 10.41 -12.31
CA HIS A 294 1.18 11.51 -12.86
C HIS A 294 2.08 12.66 -13.36
N PRO A 295 1.72 13.40 -14.43
CA PRO A 295 2.53 14.53 -14.95
C PRO A 295 2.92 15.62 -13.93
N SER A 296 2.23 15.68 -12.79
CA SER A 296 2.48 16.64 -11.70
C SER A 296 3.14 16.00 -10.47
N ASP A 297 3.56 14.74 -10.52
CA ASP A 297 4.11 14.07 -9.35
C ASP A 297 5.42 14.71 -8.90
N LEU A 298 5.37 15.24 -7.68
CA LEU A 298 6.51 15.84 -7.00
C LEU A 298 7.02 14.88 -5.94
N THR A 299 8.18 14.27 -6.18
CA THR A 299 8.86 13.57 -5.08
C THR A 299 9.45 14.60 -4.14
N ASN A 300 9.03 14.53 -2.88
CA ASN A 300 9.50 15.31 -1.77
C ASN A 300 10.03 14.37 -0.69
N PHE A 301 11.34 14.13 -0.64
CA PHE A 301 11.96 13.47 0.52
C PHE A 301 13.04 14.35 1.13
N SER A 302 13.24 14.17 2.42
CA SER A 302 14.29 14.88 3.15
C SER A 302 15.40 13.93 3.53
N TRP A 303 16.63 14.40 3.40
CA TRP A 303 17.80 13.63 3.76
C TRP A 303 18.83 14.49 4.46
N ARG A 304 19.65 13.87 5.29
CA ARG A 304 20.85 14.48 5.85
C ARG A 304 21.99 13.50 5.78
N LEU A 305 23.10 13.96 5.23
CA LEU A 305 24.33 13.20 5.20
C LEU A 305 25.26 13.71 6.28
N ASP A 306 25.68 12.84 7.18
CA ASP A 306 26.54 13.23 8.31
C ASP A 306 28.01 12.94 8.00
N ASP A 307 28.29 11.82 7.35
CA ASP A 307 29.64 11.44 6.91
C ASP A 307 29.59 10.78 5.55
N MET A 308 30.63 11.04 4.76
CA MET A 308 30.84 10.45 3.45
C MET A 308 32.16 9.69 3.44
N GLY A 309 32.01 8.37 3.32
CA GLY A 309 33.12 7.44 3.17
C GLY A 309 33.96 7.70 1.91
N VAL A 310 34.96 6.84 1.71
CA VAL A 310 35.96 6.98 0.64
C VAL A 310 35.77 5.97 -0.49
N GLY A 311 36.50 6.12 -1.59
CA GLY A 311 36.49 5.16 -2.70
C GLY A 311 35.16 5.18 -3.46
N THR A 312 34.53 4.02 -3.60
CA THR A 312 33.23 3.84 -4.28
C THR A 312 32.02 3.91 -3.33
N ALA A 313 32.23 4.42 -2.11
CA ALA A 313 31.19 4.74 -1.15
C ALA A 313 30.07 5.57 -1.79
N HIS A 314 28.80 5.29 -1.49
CA HIS A 314 27.68 6.11 -1.94
C HIS A 314 26.44 5.95 -1.07
N ALA A 315 25.57 6.95 -1.12
CA ALA A 315 24.22 6.94 -0.57
C ALA A 315 23.24 7.45 -1.63
N ASP A 316 22.10 6.77 -1.76
CA ASP A 316 21.12 7.05 -2.81
C ASP A 316 19.68 6.68 -2.41
N VAL A 317 18.75 7.24 -3.17
CA VAL A 317 17.34 6.85 -3.20
C VAL A 317 17.04 6.22 -4.56
N GLU A 318 16.53 5.00 -4.55
CA GLU A 318 16.18 4.23 -5.74
C GLU A 318 14.66 4.12 -5.88
N PHE A 319 14.14 4.50 -7.05
CA PHE A 319 12.76 4.31 -7.49
C PHE A 319 12.72 3.23 -8.56
N ARG A 320 11.88 2.22 -8.37
CA ARG A 320 11.63 1.15 -9.37
C ARG A 320 10.28 1.34 -10.01
N PHE A 321 10.21 1.10 -11.32
CA PHE A 321 9.00 1.25 -12.11
C PHE A 321 8.46 -0.11 -12.59
N SER A 322 7.18 -0.18 -12.92
CA SER A 322 6.48 -1.39 -13.35
C SER A 322 7.01 -2.00 -14.65
N ASP A 323 7.67 -1.21 -15.49
CA ASP A 323 8.33 -1.63 -16.74
C ASP A 323 9.77 -2.11 -16.55
N GLY A 324 10.27 -2.14 -15.30
CA GLY A 324 11.63 -2.56 -14.96
C GLY A 324 12.68 -1.45 -15.02
N ASN A 325 12.29 -0.20 -15.31
CA ASN A 325 13.17 0.95 -15.22
C ASN A 325 13.51 1.29 -13.76
N ILE A 326 14.70 1.86 -13.53
CA ILE A 326 15.22 2.22 -12.21
C ILE A 326 15.88 3.59 -12.26
N LEU A 327 15.38 4.52 -11.46
CA LEU A 327 15.92 5.86 -11.27
C LEU A 327 16.57 5.98 -9.90
N ASN A 328 17.82 6.42 -9.85
CA ASN A 328 18.59 6.59 -8.62
C ASN A 328 18.96 8.06 -8.46
N TYR A 329 18.60 8.64 -7.32
CA TYR A 329 19.09 9.95 -6.89
C TYR A 329 20.29 9.76 -5.96
N ILE A 330 21.48 10.12 -6.43
CA ILE A 330 22.72 10.03 -5.67
C ILE A 330 22.84 11.25 -4.75
N LEU A 331 22.82 10.99 -3.44
CA LEU A 331 22.86 12.03 -2.39
C LEU A 331 24.30 12.38 -2.01
N GLY A 332 25.19 11.39 -2.05
CA GLY A 332 26.61 11.56 -1.79
C GLY A 332 27.40 10.38 -2.31
N SER A 333 28.65 10.61 -2.70
CA SER A 333 29.57 9.55 -3.07
C SER A 333 31.04 9.90 -2.82
N GLY A 334 31.83 8.87 -2.60
CA GLY A 334 33.29 8.94 -2.64
C GLY A 334 33.80 9.21 -4.05
N VAL A 335 35.03 9.69 -4.15
CA VAL A 335 35.67 10.16 -5.40
C VAL A 335 35.78 9.05 -6.47
N GLY A 336 35.79 7.78 -6.07
CA GLY A 336 35.88 6.63 -6.97
C GLY A 336 34.55 6.15 -7.52
N TYR A 337 33.41 6.65 -7.01
CA TYR A 337 32.09 6.29 -7.49
C TYR A 337 31.69 7.15 -8.69
N GLY A 338 31.49 6.51 -9.84
CA GLY A 338 31.07 7.16 -11.08
C GLY A 338 30.05 6.26 -11.79
N PRO A 339 28.76 6.32 -11.43
CA PRO A 339 27.76 5.50 -12.07
C PRO A 339 27.54 5.97 -13.51
N THR A 340 27.16 5.04 -14.39
CA THR A 340 26.91 5.34 -15.80
C THR A 340 25.48 4.98 -16.15
N ASN A 341 24.76 5.94 -16.74
CA ASN A 341 23.41 5.74 -17.24
C ASN A 341 23.41 4.70 -18.37
N ASN A 342 22.42 3.81 -18.35
CA ASN A 342 22.16 2.88 -19.45
C ASN A 342 20.65 2.92 -19.80
N THR A 343 20.15 1.94 -20.54
CA THR A 343 18.73 1.91 -20.95
C THR A 343 17.78 1.82 -19.76
N ASN A 344 18.09 0.99 -18.76
CA ASN A 344 17.17 0.66 -17.67
C ASN A 344 17.55 1.32 -16.34
N TYR A 345 18.78 1.80 -16.20
CA TYR A 345 19.31 2.41 -14.99
C TYR A 345 19.74 3.83 -15.26
N LYS A 346 19.18 4.76 -14.48
CA LYS A 346 19.48 6.18 -14.56
C LYS A 346 19.91 6.68 -13.19
N TYR A 347 20.88 7.58 -13.20
CA TYR A 347 21.51 8.18 -12.04
C TYR A 347 21.48 9.69 -12.21
N VAL A 348 20.88 10.36 -11.22
CA VAL A 348 20.77 11.81 -11.12
C VAL A 348 21.45 12.22 -9.82
N PHE A 349 22.33 13.20 -9.86
CA PHE A 349 22.96 13.72 -8.64
C PHE A 349 22.05 14.79 -8.03
N ALA A 350 21.78 14.69 -6.73
CA ALA A 350 20.95 15.69 -6.04
C ALA A 350 21.65 17.07 -6.01
N ASP A 351 20.89 18.16 -6.02
CA ASP A 351 21.45 19.54 -6.02
C ASP A 351 22.39 19.85 -4.85
N SER A 352 22.19 19.18 -3.70
CA SER A 352 23.05 19.29 -2.52
C SER A 352 24.03 18.12 -2.37
N PHE A 353 24.38 17.45 -3.47
CA PHE A 353 25.27 16.30 -3.50
C PHE A 353 26.54 16.52 -2.66
N ASN A 354 26.90 15.53 -1.84
CA ASN A 354 28.07 15.54 -0.95
C ASN A 354 28.11 16.68 0.09
N THR A 355 27.00 17.38 0.33
CA THR A 355 26.91 18.37 1.41
C THR A 355 26.54 17.68 2.72
N THR A 356 27.33 17.89 3.78
CA THR A 356 27.14 17.20 5.07
C THR A 356 26.59 18.10 6.18
N GLY A 357 26.01 17.48 7.23
CA GLY A 357 25.65 18.08 8.51
C GLY A 357 24.39 18.95 8.50
N GLN A 358 23.59 18.92 7.43
CA GLN A 358 22.35 19.70 7.32
C GLN A 358 21.26 18.89 6.61
N TRP A 359 20.03 18.98 7.12
CA TRP A 359 18.86 18.48 6.40
C TRP A 359 18.69 19.22 5.07
N LYS A 360 18.45 18.43 4.03
CA LYS A 360 18.17 18.86 2.66
C LYS A 360 16.81 18.34 2.28
N GLN A 361 16.00 19.21 1.71
CA GLN A 361 14.75 18.81 1.08
C GLN A 361 15.04 18.59 -0.40
N PHE A 362 14.67 17.41 -0.89
CA PHE A 362 14.71 17.06 -2.29
C PHE A 362 13.29 17.10 -2.83
N ALA A 363 12.96 18.17 -3.56
CA ALA A 363 11.66 18.37 -4.19
C ALA A 363 11.86 18.47 -5.70
N VAL A 364 11.56 17.39 -6.43
CA VAL A 364 11.71 17.33 -7.89
C VAL A 364 10.45 16.77 -8.54
N ASN A 365 10.24 17.16 -9.80
CA ASN A 365 9.21 16.55 -10.63
C ASN A 365 9.73 15.19 -11.12
N LEU A 366 9.33 14.13 -10.42
CA LEU A 366 9.78 12.77 -10.71
C LEU A 366 9.36 12.36 -12.13
N THR A 367 8.19 12.80 -12.57
CA THR A 367 7.70 12.49 -13.91
C THR A 367 8.57 13.13 -14.97
N ALA A 368 8.90 14.41 -14.84
CA ALA A 368 9.83 15.07 -15.77
C ALA A 368 11.18 14.37 -15.83
N ASP A 369 11.72 13.94 -14.68
CA ASP A 369 12.98 13.19 -14.63
C ASP A 369 12.86 11.82 -15.30
N VAL A 370 11.73 11.12 -15.13
CA VAL A 370 11.47 9.82 -15.77
C VAL A 370 11.29 9.97 -17.29
N GLU A 371 10.54 10.97 -17.73
CA GLU A 371 10.34 11.28 -19.15
C GLU A 371 11.67 11.66 -19.82
N GLU A 372 12.47 12.53 -19.19
CA GLU A 372 13.79 12.91 -19.70
C GLU A 372 14.74 11.71 -19.73
N ALA A 373 14.78 10.93 -18.65
CA ALA A 373 15.78 9.88 -18.50
C ALA A 373 15.47 8.67 -19.39
N PHE A 374 14.20 8.30 -19.56
CA PHE A 374 13.77 7.09 -20.27
C PHE A 374 13.07 7.35 -21.61
N GLY A 375 12.73 8.61 -21.93
CA GLY A 375 11.98 8.96 -23.14
C GLY A 375 10.53 8.47 -23.11
N LEU A 376 9.98 8.26 -21.91
CA LEU A 376 8.59 7.91 -21.70
C LEU A 376 7.73 9.17 -21.87
N SER A 377 6.53 9.05 -22.43
CA SER A 377 5.54 10.13 -22.47
C SER A 377 4.37 9.73 -21.59
N SER A 378 4.03 10.57 -20.61
CA SER A 378 2.86 10.39 -19.74
C SER A 378 1.51 10.52 -20.46
#